data_AF-J0YW75-F1
#
_entry.id   AF-J0YW75-F1
#
_cell.length_a   1.000
_cell.length_b   1.000
_cell.length_c   1.000
_cell.angle_alpha   90.00
_cell.angle_beta   90.00
_cell.angle_gamma   90.00
#
_symmetry.space_group_name_H-M   'P 1'
#
loop_
_entity.id
_entity.type
_entity.pdbx_description
1 polymer ?
#
loop_
_entity_poly.entity_id
_entity_poly.type
_entity_poly.pdbx_seq_one_letter_code
_entity_poly.pdbx_strand_id
1 'polypeptide(L)'
;MAKKEIEPKTEQAKRLRLIRESLELNRDQIAIRLGINKAIYDHAERGTTFPNVEFLTALSQQLKVNLAWLVTGNGEMFTDMTKAKASGFKPQAIPAGLMKKLGHLVYTTYNDAKITLPPEDVAECAARLYGKLQELVQNINDIEEVEAAFPLLKLHLKRQIDAERAHLATTQETD
;
A
#
# COMPACT_ATOMS: atom_id res chain seq x y z
N MET A 1 -32.78 -11.35 9.49
CA MET A 1 -32.36 -10.26 10.40
C MET A 1 -30.91 -10.50 10.78
N ALA A 2 -29.98 -9.66 10.32
CA ALA A 2 -28.57 -9.80 10.66
C ALA A 2 -28.38 -9.53 12.16
N LYS A 3 -28.02 -10.57 12.91
CA LYS A 3 -27.73 -10.48 14.34
C LYS A 3 -26.58 -9.48 14.50
N LYS A 4 -26.78 -8.40 15.25
CA LYS A 4 -25.79 -7.33 15.45
C LYS A 4 -24.47 -7.97 15.91
N GLU A 5 -23.45 -7.87 15.07
CA GLU A 5 -22.17 -8.54 15.34
C GLU A 5 -21.49 -7.88 16.54
N ILE A 6 -20.96 -8.70 17.45
CA ILE A 6 -20.26 -8.22 18.65
C ILE A 6 -18.98 -7.52 18.19
N GLU A 7 -18.73 -6.32 18.71
CA GLU A 7 -17.60 -5.50 18.30
C GLU A 7 -16.26 -6.10 18.81
N PRO A 8 -15.20 -6.11 17.98
CA PRO A 8 -13.91 -6.70 18.37
C PRO A 8 -13.27 -5.88 19.49
N LYS A 9 -12.80 -6.54 20.54
CA LYS A 9 -12.18 -5.88 21.71
C LYS A 9 -10.72 -5.49 21.51
N THR A 10 -10.05 -6.03 20.50
CA THR A 10 -8.62 -5.81 20.24
C THR A 10 -8.36 -5.46 18.78
N GLU A 11 -7.25 -4.78 18.50
CA GLU A 11 -6.86 -4.43 17.12
C GLU A 11 -6.60 -5.67 16.27
N GLN A 12 -6.03 -6.73 16.85
CA GLN A 12 -5.82 -8.00 16.16
C GLN A 12 -7.16 -8.65 15.79
N ALA A 13 -8.16 -8.55 16.67
CA ALA A 13 -9.49 -9.07 16.41
C ALA A 13 -10.21 -8.29 15.30
N LYS A 14 -10.02 -6.95 15.24
CA LYS A 14 -10.47 -6.13 14.11
C LYS A 14 -9.80 -6.57 12.81
N ARG A 15 -8.50 -6.82 12.81
CA ARG A 15 -7.76 -7.30 11.62
C ARG A 15 -8.20 -8.70 11.18
N LEU A 16 -8.53 -9.60 12.11
CA LEU A 16 -9.14 -10.89 11.78
C LEU A 16 -10.48 -10.72 11.07
N ARG A 17 -11.34 -9.80 11.56
CA ARG A 17 -12.59 -9.45 10.88
C ARG A 17 -12.33 -8.91 9.47
N LEU A 18 -11.37 -8.00 9.33
CA LEU A 18 -10.98 -7.44 8.02
C LEU A 18 -10.53 -8.52 7.04
N ILE A 19 -9.72 -9.49 7.48
CA ILE A 19 -9.31 -10.62 6.64
C ILE A 19 -10.55 -11.37 6.14
N ARG A 20 -11.49 -11.69 7.03
CA ARG A 20 -12.72 -12.42 6.65
C ARG A 20 -13.58 -11.63 5.67
N GLU A 21 -13.79 -10.34 5.93
CA GLU A 21 -14.59 -9.46 5.08
C GLU A 21 -13.94 -9.26 3.71
N SER A 22 -12.62 -9.13 3.65
CA SER A 22 -11.87 -9.02 2.39
C SER A 22 -11.98 -10.24 1.48
N LEU A 23 -12.32 -11.39 2.07
CA LEU A 23 -12.55 -12.65 1.36
C LEU A 23 -14.04 -12.94 1.12
N GLU A 24 -14.93 -12.03 1.54
CA GLU A 24 -16.39 -12.16 1.46
C GLU A 24 -16.93 -13.45 2.11
N LEU A 25 -16.23 -13.93 3.15
CA LEU A 25 -16.60 -15.15 3.87
C LEU A 25 -17.41 -14.85 5.13
N ASN A 26 -18.32 -15.76 5.46
CA ASN A 26 -18.91 -15.80 6.79
C ASN A 26 -17.99 -16.56 7.78
N ARG A 27 -18.28 -16.46 9.08
CA ARG A 27 -17.45 -17.09 10.14
C ARG A 27 -17.34 -18.61 10.03
N ASP A 28 -18.37 -19.25 9.51
CA ASP A 28 -18.38 -20.70 9.32
C ASP A 28 -17.47 -21.10 8.16
N GLN A 29 -17.61 -20.41 7.02
CA GLN A 29 -16.79 -20.65 5.82
C GLN A 29 -15.30 -20.44 6.08
N ILE A 30 -14.92 -19.37 6.78
CA ILE A 30 -13.51 -19.14 7.07
C ILE A 30 -12.96 -20.13 8.10
N ALA A 31 -13.76 -20.57 9.08
CA ALA A 31 -13.34 -21.60 10.03
C ALA A 31 -13.11 -22.95 9.34
N ILE A 32 -14.03 -23.36 8.46
CA ILE A 32 -13.85 -24.54 7.60
C ILE A 32 -12.60 -24.39 6.75
N ARG A 33 -12.39 -23.21 6.15
CA ARG A 33 -11.24 -22.93 5.31
C ARG A 33 -9.92 -23.06 6.06
N LEU A 34 -9.91 -22.63 7.33
CA LEU A 34 -8.76 -22.70 8.25
C LEU A 34 -8.60 -24.07 8.91
N GLY A 35 -9.55 -24.98 8.75
CA GLY A 35 -9.54 -26.30 9.41
C GLY A 35 -9.72 -26.21 10.93
N ILE A 36 -10.39 -25.17 11.43
CA ILE A 36 -10.61 -24.95 12.87
C ILE A 36 -12.10 -24.95 13.20
N ASN A 37 -12.42 -25.10 14.48
CA ASN A 37 -13.79 -24.95 14.96
C ASN A 37 -14.26 -23.50 14.82
N LYS A 38 -15.47 -23.29 14.30
CA LYS A 38 -16.12 -21.97 14.20
C LYS A 38 -16.07 -21.19 15.52
N ALA A 39 -16.29 -21.84 16.66
CA ALA A 39 -16.24 -21.20 17.97
C ALA A 39 -14.88 -20.55 18.25
N ILE A 40 -13.78 -21.19 17.83
CA ILE A 40 -12.42 -20.67 17.99
C ILE A 40 -12.27 -19.38 17.18
N TYR A 41 -12.72 -19.39 15.91
CA TYR A 41 -12.68 -18.20 15.06
C TYR A 41 -13.55 -17.07 15.63
N ASP A 42 -14.77 -17.39 16.07
CA ASP A 42 -15.71 -16.50 16.74
C ASP A 42 -15.08 -15.82 17.98
N HIS A 43 -14.39 -16.58 18.84
CA HIS A 43 -13.74 -16.05 20.04
C HIS A 43 -12.52 -15.19 19.72
N ALA A 44 -11.77 -15.56 18.68
CA ALA A 44 -10.64 -14.78 18.19
C ALA A 44 -11.07 -13.44 17.57
N GLU A 45 -12.11 -13.46 16.72
CA GLU A 45 -12.65 -12.25 16.07
C GLU A 45 -13.33 -11.30 17.07
N ARG A 46 -13.81 -11.81 18.21
CA ARG A 46 -14.28 -10.96 19.32
C ARG A 46 -13.15 -10.40 20.17
N GLY A 47 -11.93 -10.92 20.05
CA GLY A 47 -10.79 -10.58 20.91
C GLY A 47 -10.92 -11.17 22.33
N THR A 48 -11.72 -12.21 22.51
CA THR A 48 -11.84 -12.92 23.80
C THR A 48 -10.76 -13.98 24.00
N THR A 49 -10.11 -14.41 22.92
CA THR A 49 -9.03 -15.39 22.94
C THR A 49 -8.01 -15.01 21.90
N PHE A 50 -6.72 -15.18 22.20
CA PHE A 50 -5.67 -14.97 21.21
C PHE A 50 -5.50 -16.23 20.35
N PRO A 51 -5.31 -16.11 19.02
CA PRO A 51 -5.06 -17.26 18.16
C PRO A 51 -3.84 -18.06 18.61
N ASN A 52 -3.94 -19.40 18.66
CA ASN A 52 -2.80 -20.26 18.93
C ASN A 52 -1.88 -20.36 17.70
N VAL A 53 -0.71 -20.98 17.88
CA VAL A 53 0.29 -21.13 16.80
C VAL A 53 -0.28 -21.87 15.59
N GLU A 54 -1.12 -22.88 15.81
CA GLU A 54 -1.78 -23.64 14.72
C GLU A 54 -2.71 -22.76 13.88
N PHE A 55 -3.52 -21.92 14.53
CA PHE A 55 -4.39 -20.94 13.86
C PHE A 55 -3.55 -19.97 13.04
N LEU A 56 -2.49 -19.40 13.63
CA LEU A 56 -1.60 -18.46 12.94
C LEU A 56 -0.92 -19.13 11.74
N THR A 57 -0.52 -20.38 11.90
CA THR A 57 0.06 -21.19 10.82
C THR A 57 -0.95 -21.43 9.71
N ALA A 58 -2.20 -21.75 10.03
CA ALA A 58 -3.28 -21.93 9.05
C ALA A 58 -3.55 -20.63 8.27
N LEU A 59 -3.63 -19.49 8.97
CA LEU A 59 -3.77 -18.17 8.33
C LEU A 59 -2.64 -17.92 7.33
N SER A 60 -1.39 -18.17 7.73
CA SER A 60 -0.22 -17.94 6.89
C SER A 60 -0.15 -18.93 5.72
N GLN A 61 -0.37 -20.23 5.94
CA GLN A 61 -0.18 -21.24 4.89
C GLN A 61 -1.35 -21.30 3.91
N GLN A 62 -2.59 -21.22 4.41
CA GLN A 62 -3.79 -21.46 3.61
C GLN A 62 -4.32 -20.17 2.99
N LEU A 63 -4.34 -19.09 3.77
CA LEU A 63 -4.82 -17.77 3.34
C LEU A 63 -3.71 -16.81 2.96
N LYS A 64 -2.43 -17.18 3.14
CA LYS A 64 -1.27 -16.32 2.83
C LYS A 64 -1.30 -15.00 3.59
N VAL A 65 -1.90 -14.97 4.78
CA VAL A 65 -1.93 -13.75 5.61
C VAL A 65 -0.53 -13.43 6.12
N ASN A 66 -0.17 -12.15 6.08
CA ASN A 66 1.04 -11.64 6.69
C ASN A 66 0.86 -11.54 8.21
N LEU A 67 1.55 -12.40 8.95
CA LEU A 67 1.46 -12.42 10.42
C LEU A 67 2.06 -11.15 11.05
N ALA A 68 3.06 -10.53 10.42
CA ALA A 68 3.62 -9.26 10.90
C ALA A 68 2.58 -8.13 10.82
N TRP A 69 1.81 -8.07 9.74
CA TRP A 69 0.69 -7.14 9.59
C TRP A 69 -0.43 -7.44 10.59
N LEU A 70 -0.79 -8.71 10.79
CA LEU A 70 -1.83 -9.09 11.74
C LEU A 70 -1.51 -8.59 13.15
N VAL A 71 -0.25 -8.70 13.58
CA VAL A 71 0.20 -8.33 14.92
C VAL A 71 0.42 -6.82 15.04
N THR A 72 1.18 -6.22 14.11
CA THR A 72 1.66 -4.83 14.22
C THR A 72 0.77 -3.83 13.49
N GLY A 73 0.10 -4.25 12.41
CA GLY A 73 -0.61 -3.38 11.48
C GLY A 73 0.25 -2.86 10.33
N ASN A 74 1.54 -3.15 10.33
CA ASN A 74 2.49 -2.65 9.33
C ASN A 74 2.70 -3.67 8.21
N GLY A 75 2.83 -3.16 6.99
CA GLY A 75 3.00 -3.96 5.77
C GLY A 75 1.67 -4.36 5.12
N GLU A 76 1.73 -5.27 4.14
CA GLU A 76 0.55 -5.74 3.43
C GLU A 76 -0.18 -6.85 4.20
N MET A 77 -1.51 -6.94 4.01
CA MET A 77 -2.37 -7.95 4.64
C MET A 77 -2.03 -9.38 4.21
N PHE A 78 -1.65 -9.58 2.95
CA PHE A 78 -1.33 -10.89 2.37
C PHE A 78 0.12 -10.92 1.85
N THR A 79 0.76 -12.08 1.96
CA THR A 79 2.17 -12.35 1.58
C THR A 79 2.33 -12.81 0.15
N ASP A 80 1.26 -13.23 -0.54
CA ASP A 80 1.33 -13.81 -1.87
C ASP A 80 0.24 -13.22 -2.79
N MET A 81 0.69 -12.37 -3.72
CA MET A 81 -0.15 -11.65 -4.70
C MET A 81 -0.92 -12.58 -5.66
N THR A 82 -0.57 -13.87 -5.77
CA THR A 82 -1.21 -14.79 -6.71
C THR A 82 -2.60 -15.26 -6.25
N LYS A 83 -2.85 -15.43 -4.94
CA LYS A 83 -4.20 -15.71 -4.40
C LYS A 83 -5.07 -14.47 -4.28
N ALA A 84 -4.46 -13.29 -4.12
CA ALA A 84 -5.17 -12.03 -4.18
C ALA A 84 -5.92 -11.90 -5.53
N LYS A 85 -5.28 -12.22 -6.66
CA LYS A 85 -5.92 -12.21 -7.98
C LYS A 85 -7.14 -13.14 -8.09
N ALA A 86 -7.15 -14.27 -7.37
CA ALA A 86 -8.26 -15.22 -7.37
C ALA A 86 -9.44 -14.79 -6.48
N SER A 87 -9.20 -13.91 -5.49
CA SER A 87 -10.23 -13.29 -4.64
C SER A 87 -10.74 -11.95 -5.18
N GLY A 88 -10.51 -11.65 -6.46
CA GLY A 88 -10.94 -10.38 -7.07
C GLY A 88 -10.03 -9.19 -6.77
N PHE A 89 -8.88 -9.38 -6.12
CA PHE A 89 -7.87 -8.32 -5.97
C PHE A 89 -7.24 -8.05 -7.34
N LYS A 90 -7.62 -6.93 -7.95
CA LYS A 90 -6.90 -6.39 -9.09
C LYS A 90 -5.58 -5.84 -8.53
N PRO A 91 -4.39 -6.34 -8.92
CA PRO A 91 -3.16 -5.61 -8.63
C PRO A 91 -3.39 -4.18 -9.09
N GLN A 92 -3.07 -3.20 -8.22
CA GLN A 92 -3.28 -1.79 -8.53
C GLN A 92 -2.51 -1.48 -9.81
N ALA A 93 -3.23 -1.51 -10.94
CA ALA A 93 -2.65 -1.20 -12.22
C ALA A 93 -2.31 0.29 -12.16
N ILE A 94 -1.11 0.65 -12.61
CA ILE A 94 -0.75 2.06 -12.75
C ILE A 94 -1.88 2.72 -13.57
N PRO A 95 -2.58 3.71 -13.02
CA PRO A 95 -3.69 4.34 -13.73
C PRO A 95 -3.22 4.82 -15.10
N ALA A 96 -4.04 4.57 -16.12
CA ALA A 96 -3.71 4.93 -17.48
C ALA A 96 -3.40 6.44 -17.57
N GLY A 97 -2.21 6.77 -18.08
CA GLY A 97 -1.76 8.17 -18.21
C GLY A 97 -1.09 8.77 -16.98
N LEU A 98 -1.06 8.09 -15.82
CA LEU A 98 -0.36 8.60 -14.63
C LEU A 98 1.14 8.81 -14.90
N MET A 99 1.82 7.81 -15.46
CA MET A 99 3.24 7.92 -15.81
C MET A 99 3.49 9.03 -16.84
N LYS A 100 2.55 9.27 -17.75
CA LYS A 100 2.63 10.39 -18.71
C LYS A 100 2.58 11.73 -17.97
N LYS A 101 1.69 11.88 -16.98
CA LYS A 101 1.60 13.09 -16.15
C LYS A 101 2.85 13.30 -15.31
N LEU A 102 3.37 12.25 -14.67
CA LEU A 102 4.62 12.33 -13.90
C LEU A 102 5.82 12.69 -14.79
N GLY A 103 5.96 12.07 -15.96
CA GLY A 103 6.99 12.43 -16.93
C GLY A 103 6.87 13.88 -17.40
N HIS A 104 5.65 14.36 -17.67
CA HIS A 104 5.42 15.76 -18.02
C HIS A 104 5.75 16.72 -16.87
N LEU A 105 5.44 16.34 -15.63
CA LEU A 105 5.78 17.12 -14.44
C LEU A 105 7.30 17.25 -14.27
N VAL A 106 8.04 16.15 -14.45
CA VAL A 106 9.51 16.16 -14.44
C VAL A 106 10.03 17.08 -15.54
N TYR A 107 9.64 16.81 -16.78
CA TYR A 107 10.10 17.57 -17.95
C TYR A 107 9.86 19.07 -17.79
N THR A 108 8.65 19.48 -17.42
CA THR A 108 8.33 20.91 -17.23
C THR A 108 9.10 21.53 -16.08
N THR A 109 9.28 20.82 -14.96
CA THR A 109 10.00 21.37 -13.80
C THR A 109 11.49 21.55 -14.06
N TYR A 110 12.14 20.60 -14.75
CA TYR A 110 13.54 20.75 -15.16
C TYR A 110 13.70 21.81 -16.25
N ASN A 111 12.77 21.88 -17.21
CA ASN A 111 12.80 22.91 -18.25
C ASN A 111 12.56 24.33 -17.67
N ASP A 112 11.71 24.47 -16.65
CA ASP A 112 11.53 25.71 -15.89
C ASP A 112 12.85 26.14 -15.22
N ALA A 113 13.63 25.16 -14.74
CA ALA A 113 14.97 25.37 -14.19
C ALA A 113 16.07 25.56 -15.24
N LYS A 114 15.72 25.59 -16.54
CA LYS A 114 16.65 25.67 -17.68
C LYS A 114 17.63 24.51 -17.79
N ILE A 115 17.24 23.33 -17.29
CA ILE A 115 18.01 22.09 -17.37
C ILE A 115 17.34 21.17 -18.40
N THR A 116 18.14 20.66 -19.34
CA THR A 116 17.68 19.66 -20.31
C THR A 116 18.04 18.27 -19.79
N LEU A 117 17.02 17.45 -19.54
CA LEU A 117 17.22 16.04 -19.19
C LEU A 117 17.05 15.15 -20.42
N PRO A 118 17.92 14.14 -20.60
CA PRO A 118 17.68 13.02 -21.49
C PRO A 118 16.33 12.34 -21.22
N PRO A 119 15.65 11.78 -22.24
CA PRO A 119 14.39 11.07 -22.06
C PRO A 119 14.45 9.92 -21.06
N GLU A 120 15.59 9.24 -20.97
CA GLU A 120 15.87 8.15 -20.03
C GLU A 120 15.83 8.66 -18.59
N ASP A 121 16.49 9.77 -18.31
CA ASP A 121 16.54 10.40 -16.99
C ASP A 121 15.17 10.96 -16.57
N VAL A 122 14.39 11.47 -17.54
CA VAL A 122 13.00 11.88 -17.30
C VAL A 122 12.15 10.68 -16.85
N ALA A 123 12.31 9.53 -17.53
CA ALA A 123 11.58 8.32 -17.19
C ALA A 123 11.99 7.78 -15.81
N GLU A 124 13.28 7.77 -15.49
CA GLU A 124 13.79 7.36 -14.17
C GLU A 124 13.26 8.28 -13.06
N CYS A 125 13.33 9.60 -13.26
CA CYS A 125 12.77 10.57 -12.32
C CYS A 125 11.26 10.40 -12.14
N ALA A 126 10.51 10.12 -13.22
CA ALA A 126 9.08 9.88 -13.16
C ALA A 126 8.74 8.62 -12.35
N ALA A 127 9.52 7.54 -12.50
CA ALA A 127 9.37 6.32 -11.70
C ALA A 127 9.64 6.58 -10.21
N ARG A 128 10.66 7.39 -9.89
CA ARG A 128 10.93 7.81 -8.51
C ARG A 128 9.81 8.67 -7.93
N LEU A 129 9.23 9.58 -8.71
CA LEU A 129 8.06 10.36 -8.29
C LEU A 129 6.82 9.49 -8.09
N TYR A 130 6.66 8.42 -8.87
CA TYR A 130 5.57 7.46 -8.65
C TYR A 130 5.67 6.79 -7.28
N GLY A 131 6.87 6.36 -6.86
CA GLY A 131 7.08 5.82 -5.52
C GLY A 131 6.72 6.84 -4.43
N LYS A 132 7.16 8.09 -4.56
CA LYS A 132 6.79 9.18 -3.62
C LYS A 132 5.28 9.45 -3.62
N LEU A 133 4.62 9.37 -4.77
CA LEU A 133 3.18 9.55 -4.87
C LEU A 133 2.44 8.46 -4.09
N GLN A 134 2.88 7.20 -4.18
CA GLN A 134 2.30 6.07 -3.43
C GLN A 134 2.41 6.26 -1.91
N GLU A 135 3.44 6.96 -1.42
CA GLU A 135 3.57 7.30 0.01
C GLU A 135 2.64 8.44 0.44
N LEU A 136 2.22 9.30 -0.48
CA LEU A 136 1.40 10.48 -0.19
C LEU A 136 -0.11 10.20 -0.25
N VAL A 137 -0.53 9.23 -1.06
CA VAL A 137 -1.95 8.93 -1.30
C VAL A 137 -2.37 7.62 -0.63
N GLN A 138 -3.58 7.60 -0.09
CA GLN A 138 -4.22 6.39 0.45
C GLN A 138 -4.68 5.48 -0.69
N ASN A 139 -5.17 6.04 -1.81
CA ASN A 139 -5.62 5.29 -2.97
C ASN A 139 -5.08 5.88 -4.28
N ILE A 140 -4.11 5.19 -4.89
CA ILE A 140 -3.51 5.61 -6.17
C ILE A 140 -4.49 5.63 -7.36
N ASN A 141 -5.68 5.02 -7.22
CA ASN A 141 -6.71 5.03 -8.25
C ASN A 141 -7.74 6.14 -8.07
N ASP A 142 -7.70 6.85 -6.94
CA ASP A 142 -8.53 8.04 -6.73
C ASP A 142 -7.89 9.22 -7.46
N ILE A 143 -8.54 9.66 -8.55
CA ILE A 143 -8.01 10.74 -9.39
C ILE A 143 -7.94 12.05 -8.61
N GLU A 144 -8.90 12.32 -7.72
CA GLU A 144 -8.92 13.59 -6.98
C GLU A 144 -7.79 13.62 -5.96
N GLU A 145 -7.57 12.52 -5.24
CA GLU A 145 -6.47 12.39 -4.29
C GLU A 145 -5.10 12.48 -4.99
N VAL A 146 -4.95 11.78 -6.11
CA VAL A 146 -3.73 11.81 -6.92
C VAL A 146 -3.44 13.21 -7.41
N GLU A 147 -4.41 13.91 -8.03
CA GLU A 147 -4.20 15.27 -8.52
C GLU A 147 -3.89 16.26 -7.39
N ALA A 148 -4.48 16.09 -6.21
CA ALA A 148 -4.19 16.92 -5.04
C ALA A 148 -2.73 16.78 -4.56
N ALA A 149 -2.08 15.63 -4.79
CA ALA A 149 -0.69 15.39 -4.41
C ALA A 149 0.34 16.01 -5.39
N PHE A 150 -0.04 16.31 -6.64
CA PHE A 150 0.88 16.82 -7.67
C PHE A 150 1.57 18.15 -7.33
N PRO A 151 0.88 19.17 -6.78
CA PRO A 151 1.53 20.41 -6.37
C PRO A 151 2.65 20.20 -5.34
N LEU A 152 2.46 19.27 -4.40
CA LEU A 152 3.46 18.94 -3.39
C LEU A 152 4.65 18.20 -4.01
N LEU A 153 4.39 17.24 -4.90
CA LEU A 153 5.44 16.56 -5.67
C LEU A 153 6.28 17.56 -6.50
N LYS A 154 5.62 18.52 -7.14
CA LYS A 154 6.30 19.62 -7.86
C LYS A 154 7.22 20.41 -6.94
N LEU A 155 6.73 20.78 -5.75
CA LEU A 155 7.51 21.52 -4.77
C LEU A 155 8.74 20.74 -4.29
N HIS A 156 8.58 19.45 -4.00
CA HIS A 156 9.68 18.57 -3.59
C HIS A 156 10.72 18.41 -4.70
N LEU A 157 10.28 18.26 -5.96
CA LEU A 157 11.19 18.17 -7.09
C LEU A 157 11.99 19.47 -7.27
N LYS A 158 11.34 20.64 -7.17
CA LYS A 158 12.04 21.94 -7.23
C LYS A 158 13.12 22.05 -6.18
N ARG A 159 12.79 21.74 -4.92
CA ARG A 159 13.76 21.75 -3.81
C ARG A 159 14.93 20.81 -4.06
N GLN A 160 14.68 19.65 -4.66
CA GLN A 160 15.71 18.70 -5.01
C GLN A 160 16.65 19.26 -6.10
N ILE A 161 16.10 19.85 -7.17
CA ILE A 161 16.89 20.49 -8.23
C ILE A 161 17.75 21.62 -7.66
N ASP A 162 17.18 22.46 -6.80
CA ASP A 162 17.90 23.57 -6.17
C ASP A 162 19.04 23.06 -5.28
N ALA A 163 18.81 21.97 -4.54
CA ALA A 163 19.85 21.32 -3.72
C ALA A 163 20.97 20.72 -4.57
N GLU A 164 20.65 20.03 -5.67
CA GLU A 164 21.62 19.48 -6.62
C GLU A 164 22.47 20.61 -7.25
N ARG A 165 21.86 21.74 -7.60
CA ARG A 165 22.58 22.93 -8.08
C ARG A 165 23.51 23.53 -7.03
N ALA A 166 23.06 23.63 -5.78
CA ALA A 166 23.86 24.19 -4.70
C ALA A 166 25.12 23.33 -4.44
N HIS A 167 24.98 22.01 -4.43
CA HIS A 167 26.11 21.08 -4.26
C HIS A 167 27.13 21.17 -5.39
N LEU A 168 26.69 21.30 -6.64
CA LEU A 168 27.60 21.47 -7.78
C LEU A 168 28.39 22.79 -7.70
N ALA A 169 27.76 23.87 -7.21
CA ALA A 169 28.45 25.15 -7.00
C ALA A 169 29.51 25.08 -5.88
N THR A 170 29.25 24.38 -4.78
CA THR A 170 30.21 24.28 -3.66
C THR A 170 31.43 23.41 -3.99
N THR A 171 31.24 22.42 -4.86
CA THR A 171 32.32 21.49 -5.27
C THR A 171 33.27 22.14 -6.30
N GLN A 172 32.83 23.18 -7.01
CA GLN A 172 33.67 23.93 -7.96
C GLN A 172 34.46 25.08 -7.33
N GLU A 173 34.13 25.51 -6.10
CA GLU A 173 34.85 26.58 -5.38
C GLU A 173 35.98 26.04 -4.48
N THR A 174 36.18 24.72 -4.41
CA THR A 174 37.17 24.06 -3.55
C THR A 174 38.33 23.40 -4.30
N ASP A 175 38.42 23.58 -5.62
CA ASP A 175 39.58 23.27 -6.48
C ASP A 175 40.23 24.57 -6.98
#